data_AF-A0A2D7VLI2-F1
#
_entry.id   AF-A0A2D7VLI2-F1
#
_cell.length_a   1.000
_cell.length_b   1.000
_cell.length_c   1.000
_cell.angle_alpha   90.00
_cell.angle_beta   90.00
_cell.angle_gamma   90.00
#
_symmetry.space_group_name_H-M   'P 1'
#
loop_
_entity.id
_entity.type
_entity.pdbx_description
1 polymer ?
#
loop_
_entity_poly.entity_id
_entity_poly.type
_entity_poly.pdbx_seq_one_letter_code
_entity_poly.pdbx_strand_id
1 'polypeptide(L)' 'MPRLMHGVQLTGHGGPEKLIWNEAIPVPAPAAGEVL' A
#
# COMPACT_ATOMS: atom_id res chain seq x y z
N MET A 1 -1.78 -10.48 -13.27
CA MET A 1 -1.77 -9.93 -11.89
C MET A 1 -2.58 -8.64 -11.86
N PRO A 2 -3.34 -8.35 -10.79
CA PRO A 2 -3.97 -7.04 -10.61
C PRO A 2 -2.92 -5.93 -10.48
N ARG A 3 -3.26 -4.71 -10.91
CA ARG A 3 -2.37 -3.53 -10.88
C ARG A 3 -2.49 -2.71 -9.60
N LEU A 4 -3.58 -2.92 -8.85
CA LEU A 4 -3.90 -2.22 -7.61
C LEU A 4 -4.17 -3.24 -6.51
N MET A 5 -3.91 -2.85 -5.27
CA MET A 5 -4.21 -3.59 -4.06
C MET A 5 -4.85 -2.68 -3.01
N HIS A 6 -5.44 -3.32 -2.00
CA HIS A 6 -6.01 -2.63 -0.86
C HIS A 6 -5.05 -2.71 0.33
N GLY A 7 -4.98 -1.64 1.12
CA GLY A 7 -4.14 -1.61 2.31
C GLY A 7 -4.41 -0.40 3.19
N VAL A 8 -3.76 -0.38 4.35
CA VAL A 8 -3.82 0.74 5.27
C VAL A 8 -2.65 1.68 4.96
N GLN A 9 -2.96 2.95 4.66
CA GLN A 9 -1.97 3.99 4.36
C GLN A 9 -1.85 4.98 5.51
N LEU A 10 -0.63 5.22 5.97
CA LEU A 10 -0.31 6.32 6.87
C LEU A 10 -0.25 7.64 6.07
N THR A 11 -1.04 8.63 6.48
CA THR A 11 -1.17 9.92 5.76
C THR A 11 -0.63 11.12 6.51
N GLY A 12 -0.11 10.92 7.72
CA GLY A 12 0.54 11.95 8.52
C GLY A 12 0.80 11.47 9.94
N HIS A 13 1.46 12.30 10.74
CA HIS A 13 1.61 12.05 12.17
C HIS A 13 0.28 12.29 12.90
N GLY A 14 -0.01 11.46 13.91
CA GLY A 14 -1.25 11.52 14.68
C GLY A 14 -1.66 10.16 15.21
N GLY A 15 -2.94 10.03 15.58
CA GLY A 15 -3.52 8.78 16.02
C GLY A 15 -4.05 7.92 14.86
N PRO A 16 -4.90 6.91 15.18
CA PRO A 16 -5.48 6.01 14.18
C PRO A 16 -6.26 6.71 13.06
N GLU A 17 -6.72 7.94 13.25
CA GLU A 17 -7.37 8.76 12.21
C GLU A 17 -6.45 9.08 11.03
N LYS A 18 -5.13 8.90 11.17
CA LYS A 18 -4.15 9.05 10.09
C LYS A 18 -3.95 7.78 9.27
N LEU A 19 -4.56 6.67 9.67
CA LEU A 19 -4.55 5.40 8.96
C LEU A 19 -5.81 5.30 8.09
N ILE A 20 -5.63 5.35 6.78
CA ILE A 20 -6.73 5.32 5.81
C ILE A 20 -6.73 3.98 5.09
N TRP A 21 -7.91 3.35 4.99
CA TRP A 21 -8.11 2.24 4.06
C TRP A 21 -8.09 2.76 2.62
N ASN A 22 -7.10 2.33 1.84
CA ASN A 22 -6.90 2.73 0.44
C ASN A 22 -7.00 1.51 -0.47
N GLU A 23 -7.89 1.57 -1.46
CA GLU A 23 -8.17 0.50 -2.43
C GLU A 23 -7.40 0.65 -3.75
N ALA A 24 -6.63 1.74 -3.89
CA ALA A 24 -5.96 2.13 -5.11
C ALA A 24 -4.43 2.20 -4.94
N ILE A 25 -3.84 1.35 -4.08
CA ILE A 25 -2.39 1.29 -3.91
C ILE A 25 -1.78 0.53 -5.09
N PRO A 26 -0.81 1.08 -5.84
CA PRO A 26 -0.12 0.34 -6.90
C PRO A 26 0.57 -0.90 -6.37
N VAL A 27 0.38 -2.04 -7.03
CA VAL A 27 1.12 -3.27 -6.71
C VAL A 27 2.58 -3.08 -7.11
N PRO A 28 3.56 -3.25 -6.20
CA PRO A 28 4.96 -3.08 -6.53
C PRO A 28 5.45 -4.20 -7.45
N ALA A 29 6.38 -3.88 -8.34
CA ALA A 29 7.09 -4.91 -9.12
C ALA A 29 8.30 -5.39 -8.30
N PRO A 30 8.52 -6.71 -8.14
CA PRO A 30 9.69 -7.21 -7.43
C PRO A 30 10.98 -6.85 -8.19
N ALA A 31 12.01 -6.42 -7.47
CA ALA A 31 13.35 -6.25 -8.02
C ALA A 31 14.04 -7.60 -8.24
N ALA A 32 15.25 -7.57 -8.83
CA ALA A 32 16.03 -8.78 -9.05
C ALA A 32 16.35 -9.50 -7.73
N GLY A 33 15.87 -10.74 -7.57
CA GLY A 33 16.05 -11.53 -6.36
C GLY A 33 14.93 -11.37 -5.33
N GLU A 34 13.94 -10.51 -5.56
CA GLU A 34 12.74 -10.38 -4.73
C GLU A 34 11.60 -11.25 -5.27
N VAL A 35 10.63 -11.55 -4.40
CA VAL A 35 9.38 -12.22 -4.75
C VAL A 35 8.20 -11.35 -4.32
N LEU A 36 7.06 -11.54 -5.00
CA LEU A 36 5.79 -10.86 -4.74
C LEU A 36 4.68 -11.89 -4.55
#